data_AF-A0A2N5ZFI4-F1
#
_entry.id   AF-A0A2N5ZFI4-F1
#
_cell.length_a   1.000
_cell.length_b   1.000
_cell.length_c   1.000
_cell.angle_alpha   90.00
_cell.angle_beta   90.00
_cell.angle_gamma   90.00
#
_symmetry.space_group_name_H-M   'P 1'
#
loop_
_entity.id
_entity.type
_entity.pdbx_description
1 polymer ?
#
loop_
_entity_poly.entity_id
_entity_poly.type
_entity_poly.pdbx_seq_one_letter_code
_entity_poly.pdbx_strand_id
1 'polypeptide(L)'
;MNKVVWGILIISTLLISCKSEEIISKPYIKLKESSAAQLNYYLPKNAYHVQIKVIRKQEFKGPFSDYADDYLGLSNPVIRLDKTTYSLAEVDLNMLTYTDGGEQYFIHIDGSKNVPIQLTQLSTLAGINSNINTDITIPEMNNKVPDKPHFAFTDISVHPIVDITEEVSYEYKKIDSSLVRVPVRKESTVIKSFQELAWSAAKFISTLRENRFRLLAGILETEKVPEKIGERVKELNALEKNYLELFIGHTIYDTLVYNYVYEPEKQNFENASQILCYFTENEGIKPSRGDDNPNLLYGTPISIKLTPAILPDVQKREEMEKIEPLGIIYRIPAQANAKIQLNGETLLSKIIPVAQWGSYAYLPQELLYENKTIEFDINTGGLLKISQ
;
A
#
# COMPACT_ATOMS: atom_id res chain seq x y z
N MET A 1 72.80 -16.46 40.08
CA MET A 1 71.84 -16.79 38.99
C MET A 1 70.48 -17.06 39.62
N ASN A 2 69.45 -16.32 39.20
CA ASN A 2 68.03 -16.43 39.62
C ASN A 2 67.75 -16.00 41.08
N LYS A 3 66.75 -15.19 41.47
CA LYS A 3 65.57 -14.47 40.94
C LYS A 3 65.34 -13.30 41.95
N VAL A 4 64.54 -12.25 41.81
CA VAL A 4 63.12 -12.09 41.46
C VAL A 4 62.93 -10.57 41.29
N VAL A 5 62.45 -10.09 40.14
CA VAL A 5 61.96 -8.70 40.00
C VAL A 5 60.45 -8.75 40.14
N TRP A 6 59.94 -8.01 41.12
CA TRP A 6 58.51 -7.91 41.44
C TRP A 6 57.86 -6.94 40.45
N GLY A 7 57.03 -7.46 39.55
CA GLY A 7 56.20 -6.66 38.65
C GLY A 7 55.02 -6.08 39.39
N ILE A 8 54.97 -4.75 39.51
CA ILE A 8 53.81 -4.01 40.01
C ILE A 8 52.74 -4.03 38.93
N LEU A 9 51.65 -4.75 39.21
CA LEU A 9 50.48 -4.89 38.34
C LEU A 9 49.51 -3.75 38.71
N ILE A 10 49.54 -2.67 37.92
CA ILE A 10 48.59 -1.56 38.01
C ILE A 10 47.25 -2.04 37.44
N ILE A 11 46.34 -2.42 38.35
CA ILE A 11 44.95 -2.70 38.03
C ILE A 11 44.25 -1.36 37.82
N SER A 12 44.13 -0.95 36.55
CA SER A 12 43.25 0.15 36.13
C SER A 12 41.81 -0.36 36.18
N THR A 13 41.08 0.01 37.24
CA THR A 13 39.65 -0.21 37.36
C THR A 13 38.92 0.73 36.40
N LEU A 14 38.49 0.21 35.25
CA LEU A 14 37.45 0.83 34.43
C LEU A 14 36.18 0.94 35.26
N LEU A 15 35.82 2.16 35.66
CA LEU A 15 34.47 2.51 36.10
C LEU A 15 33.55 2.44 34.88
N ILE A 16 33.01 1.26 34.62
CA ILE A 16 31.87 1.07 33.73
C ILE A 16 30.69 1.75 34.40
N SER A 17 30.42 2.99 33.99
CA SER A 17 29.18 3.70 34.31
C SER A 17 28.03 2.96 33.63
N CYS A 18 27.47 2.00 34.37
CA CYS A 18 26.23 1.35 34.01
C CYS A 18 25.13 2.39 34.20
N LYS A 19 24.67 3.00 33.11
CA LYS A 19 23.37 3.68 33.10
C LYS A 19 22.35 2.58 33.39
N SER A 20 21.90 2.51 34.64
CA SER A 20 20.69 1.77 34.97
C SER A 20 19.58 2.39 34.13
N GLU A 21 18.94 1.59 33.28
CA GLU A 21 17.60 1.92 32.82
C GLU A 21 16.79 2.22 34.08
N GLU A 22 16.23 3.43 34.16
CA GLU A 22 15.17 3.69 35.12
C GLU A 22 14.07 2.68 34.81
N ILE A 23 14.01 1.64 35.65
CA ILE A 23 12.81 0.85 35.81
C ILE A 23 11.79 1.90 36.24
N ILE A 24 10.99 2.37 35.29
CA ILE A 24 9.79 3.15 35.57
C ILE A 24 9.00 2.26 36.51
N SER A 25 9.07 2.57 37.80
CA SER A 25 8.28 1.93 38.81
C SER A 25 6.85 2.23 38.42
N LYS A 26 6.21 1.28 37.73
CA LYS A 26 4.76 1.25 37.58
C LYS A 26 4.20 1.53 38.98
N PRO A 27 3.22 2.43 39.14
CA PRO A 27 2.52 2.49 40.41
C PRO A 27 1.71 1.19 40.48
N TYR A 28 2.33 0.14 40.99
CA TYR A 28 1.62 -0.96 41.62
C TYR A 28 1.05 -0.35 42.90
N ILE A 29 -0.09 0.33 42.77
CA ILE A 29 -0.87 0.73 43.92
C ILE A 29 -1.31 -0.59 44.56
N LYS A 30 -0.66 -0.92 45.68
CA LYS A 30 -1.06 -2.03 46.52
C LYS A 30 -2.54 -1.77 46.88
N LEU A 31 -3.43 -2.63 46.38
CA LEU A 31 -4.86 -2.63 46.69
C LEU A 31 -5.03 -2.51 48.21
N LYS A 32 -5.54 -1.38 48.68
CA LYS A 32 -6.21 -1.34 49.98
C LYS A 32 -7.52 -2.10 49.79
N GLU A 33 -7.78 -3.09 50.64
CA GLU A 33 -9.12 -3.71 50.72
C GLU A 33 -10.15 -2.60 50.86
N SER A 34 -10.96 -2.43 49.81
CA SER A 34 -12.12 -1.55 49.79
C SER A 34 -13.35 -2.43 49.69
N SER A 35 -14.38 -2.14 50.48
CA SER A 35 -15.68 -2.80 50.40
C SER A 35 -16.52 -2.36 49.20
N ALA A 36 -16.03 -1.39 48.40
CA ALA A 36 -16.68 -0.91 47.19
C ALA A 36 -16.29 -1.75 45.96
N ALA A 37 -17.23 -1.95 45.03
CA ALA A 37 -16.93 -2.61 43.77
C ALA A 37 -15.96 -1.75 42.95
N GLN A 38 -14.88 -2.36 42.45
CA GLN A 38 -13.85 -1.69 41.66
C GLN A 38 -13.85 -2.22 40.23
N LEU A 39 -13.99 -1.32 39.25
CA LEU A 39 -13.84 -1.64 37.83
C LEU A 39 -12.49 -1.11 37.33
N ASN A 40 -11.69 -1.99 36.73
CA ASN A 40 -10.42 -1.65 36.11
C ASN A 40 -10.61 -1.25 34.64
N TYR A 41 -9.97 -0.16 34.20
CA TYR A 41 -9.96 0.26 32.80
C TYR A 41 -8.64 0.93 32.43
N TYR A 42 -8.44 1.11 31.13
CA TYR A 42 -7.26 1.76 30.56
C TYR A 42 -7.66 2.96 29.70
N LEU A 43 -6.75 3.92 29.55
CA LEU A 43 -6.88 4.93 28.51
C LEU A 43 -6.41 4.38 27.16
N PRO A 44 -6.99 4.82 26.03
CA PRO A 44 -6.51 4.44 24.71
C PRO A 44 -5.25 5.24 24.31
N LYS A 45 -4.45 4.65 23.44
CA LYS A 45 -3.39 5.30 22.68
C LYS A 45 -3.61 5.10 21.18
N ASN A 46 -3.18 6.08 20.38
CA ASN A 46 -3.38 6.06 18.93
C ASN A 46 -2.12 5.65 18.19
N ALA A 47 -2.27 4.89 17.12
CA ALA A 47 -1.29 4.82 16.05
C ALA A 47 -1.97 5.23 14.74
N TYR A 48 -1.18 5.48 13.71
CA TYR A 48 -1.70 5.90 12.42
C TYR A 48 -1.25 4.94 11.33
N HIS A 49 -2.25 4.32 10.71
CA HIS A 49 -2.08 3.47 9.54
C HIS A 49 -1.99 4.36 8.30
N VAL A 50 -0.82 4.33 7.67
CA VAL A 50 -0.54 4.99 6.40
C VAL A 50 -0.62 3.94 5.31
N GLN A 51 -1.61 4.05 4.44
CA GLN A 51 -1.73 3.20 3.26
C GLN A 51 -1.27 3.98 2.04
N ILE A 52 -0.33 3.41 1.30
CA ILE A 52 0.24 4.00 0.09
C ILE A 52 -0.09 3.09 -1.09
N LYS A 53 -0.83 3.63 -2.07
CA LYS A 53 -1.16 2.95 -3.32
C LYS A 53 -0.23 3.46 -4.43
N VAL A 54 0.45 2.53 -5.09
CA VAL A 54 1.35 2.80 -6.22
C VAL A 54 0.84 2.07 -7.45
N ILE A 55 0.75 2.78 -8.57
CA ILE A 55 0.45 2.17 -9.87
C ILE A 55 1.76 1.72 -10.49
N ARG A 56 1.87 0.43 -10.81
CA ARG A 56 2.92 -0.12 -11.66
C ARG A 56 2.40 -0.15 -13.09
N LYS A 57 3.03 0.60 -13.98
CA LYS A 57 2.77 0.60 -15.42
C LYS A 57 3.87 -0.18 -16.13
N GLN A 58 3.49 -1.27 -16.80
CA GLN A 58 4.38 -2.10 -17.61
C GLN A 58 4.04 -1.92 -19.08
N GLU A 59 4.99 -1.39 -19.84
CA GLU A 59 4.92 -1.17 -21.28
C GLU A 59 5.75 -2.26 -21.96
N PHE A 60 5.14 -2.94 -22.94
CA PHE A 60 5.76 -3.98 -23.74
C PHE A 60 5.84 -3.52 -25.19
N LYS A 61 7.04 -3.52 -25.76
CA LYS A 61 7.30 -3.17 -27.16
C LYS A 61 6.58 -4.16 -28.07
N GLY A 62 5.75 -3.63 -28.97
CA GLY A 62 5.12 -4.45 -30.00
C GLY A 62 6.16 -5.03 -30.97
N PRO A 63 6.05 -6.29 -31.41
CA PRO A 63 7.02 -6.91 -32.33
C PRO A 63 7.16 -6.16 -33.66
N PHE A 64 6.13 -5.41 -34.08
CA PHE A 64 6.11 -4.64 -35.32
C PHE A 64 6.15 -3.12 -35.08
N SER A 65 6.54 -2.67 -33.90
CA SER A 65 6.52 -1.24 -33.58
C SER A 65 7.30 -0.40 -34.54
N ASP A 66 8.44 -0.90 -35.00
CA ASP A 66 9.37 -0.16 -35.86
C ASP A 66 8.75 0.12 -37.26
N TYR A 67 7.70 -0.61 -37.64
CA TYR A 67 6.95 -0.43 -38.89
C TYR A 67 5.61 0.31 -38.70
N ALA A 68 5.29 0.76 -37.48
CA ALA A 68 3.98 1.37 -37.18
C ALA A 68 3.71 2.66 -37.96
N ASP A 69 4.74 3.49 -38.17
CA ASP A 69 4.60 4.72 -38.93
C ASP A 69 4.46 4.42 -40.44
N ASP A 70 5.38 3.63 -40.98
CA ASP A 70 5.40 3.27 -42.40
C ASP A 70 4.13 2.56 -42.88
N TYR A 71 3.57 1.66 -42.07
CA TYR A 71 2.45 0.80 -42.49
C TYR A 71 1.08 1.28 -42.00
N LEU A 72 1.03 2.00 -40.88
CA LEU A 72 -0.24 2.44 -40.28
C LEU A 72 -0.32 3.96 -40.07
N GLY A 73 0.75 4.72 -40.34
CA GLY A 73 0.82 6.16 -40.06
C GLY A 73 0.80 6.49 -38.56
N LEU A 74 1.26 5.56 -37.71
CA LEU A 74 1.20 5.69 -36.26
C LEU A 74 2.59 6.02 -35.70
N SER A 75 2.74 7.24 -35.17
CA SER A 75 3.95 7.70 -34.47
C SER A 75 3.76 7.80 -32.94
N ASN A 76 2.53 8.07 -32.49
CA ASN A 76 2.13 8.13 -31.07
C ASN A 76 0.77 7.41 -30.91
N PRO A 77 0.55 6.52 -29.93
CA PRO A 77 1.39 6.15 -28.78
C PRO A 77 2.17 4.84 -28.99
N VAL A 78 3.22 4.86 -29.81
CA VAL A 78 3.99 3.65 -30.08
C VAL A 78 5.09 3.42 -29.04
N ILE A 79 5.02 2.29 -28.35
CA ILE A 79 6.01 1.83 -27.38
C ILE A 79 7.24 1.29 -28.13
N ARG A 80 8.40 1.92 -27.90
CA ARG A 80 9.66 1.58 -28.59
C ARG A 80 10.56 0.63 -27.80
N LEU A 81 10.39 0.55 -26.49
CA LEU A 81 11.20 -0.26 -25.58
C LEU A 81 10.32 -0.74 -24.44
N ASP A 82 10.62 -1.94 -23.93
CA ASP A 82 10.01 -2.44 -22.70
C ASP A 82 10.39 -1.51 -21.53
N LYS A 83 9.39 -1.10 -20.76
CA LYS A 83 9.60 -0.18 -19.64
C LYS A 83 8.65 -0.52 -18.51
N THR A 84 9.16 -0.56 -17.29
CA THR A 84 8.33 -0.57 -16.09
C THR A 84 8.51 0.74 -15.37
N THR A 85 7.41 1.41 -15.05
CA THR A 85 7.40 2.64 -14.26
C THR A 85 6.41 2.52 -13.11
N TYR A 86 6.67 3.28 -12.06
CA TYR A 86 5.86 3.34 -10.87
C TYR A 86 5.44 4.79 -10.66
N SER A 87 4.18 5.01 -10.31
CA SER A 87 3.66 6.31 -9.93
C SER A 87 2.86 6.20 -8.64
N LEU A 88 3.00 7.20 -7.78
CA LEU A 88 2.19 7.31 -6.59
C LEU A 88 0.75 7.65 -7.01
N ALA A 89 -0.22 6.89 -6.50
CA ALA A 89 -1.62 7.03 -6.87
C ALA A 89 -2.43 7.72 -5.77
N GLU A 90 -2.38 7.15 -4.56
CA GLU A 90 -3.19 7.60 -3.43
C GLU A 90 -2.45 7.31 -2.13
N VAL A 91 -2.67 8.17 -1.14
CA VAL A 91 -2.16 7.99 0.21
C VAL A 91 -3.30 8.24 1.18
N ASP A 92 -3.58 7.24 2.02
CA ASP A 92 -4.63 7.28 3.02
C ASP A 92 -4.02 7.26 4.42
N LEU A 93 -4.67 7.98 5.35
CA LEU A 93 -4.27 8.05 6.76
C LEU A 93 -5.47 7.73 7.67
N ASN A 94 -5.37 6.61 8.36
CA ASN A 94 -6.39 6.08 9.26
C ASN A 94 -5.86 5.93 10.69
N MET A 95 -6.74 6.15 11.66
CA MET A 95 -6.40 5.98 13.07
C MET A 95 -6.56 4.52 13.47
N LEU A 96 -5.60 4.04 14.23
CA LEU A 96 -5.65 2.79 14.98
C LEU A 96 -5.70 3.11 16.46
N THR A 97 -6.42 2.31 17.22
CA THR A 97 -6.60 2.48 18.66
C THR A 97 -6.10 1.23 19.37
N TYR A 98 -5.26 1.44 20.38
CA TYR A 98 -4.72 0.38 21.23
C TYR A 98 -4.89 0.74 22.70
N THR A 99 -4.82 -0.25 23.59
CA THR A 99 -4.77 -0.03 25.03
C THR A 99 -3.43 0.58 25.44
N ASP A 100 -3.45 1.67 26.22
CA ASP A 100 -2.25 2.24 26.82
C ASP A 100 -1.96 1.53 28.16
N GLY A 101 -1.07 0.53 28.12
CA GLY A 101 -0.71 -0.24 29.31
C GLY A 101 -0.01 0.57 30.42
N GLY A 102 0.45 1.79 30.13
CA GLY A 102 0.99 2.70 31.13
C GLY A 102 -0.07 3.53 31.87
N GLU A 103 -1.32 3.50 31.42
CA GLU A 103 -2.38 4.41 31.82
C GLU A 103 -3.61 3.64 32.30
N GLN A 104 -3.42 2.93 33.41
CA GLN A 104 -4.41 2.10 34.08
C GLN A 104 -5.07 2.86 35.24
N TYR A 105 -6.39 2.75 35.35
CA TYR A 105 -7.21 3.45 36.34
C TYR A 105 -8.33 2.57 36.90
N PHE A 106 -8.87 2.95 38.06
CA PHE A 106 -9.94 2.24 38.75
C PHE A 106 -11.13 3.16 39.00
N ILE A 107 -12.33 2.66 38.75
CA ILE A 107 -13.59 3.32 39.11
C ILE A 107 -14.09 2.68 40.40
N HIS A 108 -14.32 3.52 41.41
CA HIS A 108 -14.96 3.10 42.66
C HIS A 108 -16.48 3.28 42.53
N ILE A 109 -17.23 2.20 42.69
CA ILE A 109 -18.68 2.21 42.61
C ILE A 109 -19.25 1.79 43.96
N ASP A 110 -20.15 2.59 44.50
CA ASP A 110 -20.97 2.19 45.64
C ASP A 110 -21.87 1.02 45.22
N GLY A 111 -21.67 -0.15 45.83
CA GLY A 111 -22.42 -1.37 45.50
C GLY A 111 -23.94 -1.27 45.75
N SER A 112 -24.41 -0.23 46.44
CA SER A 112 -25.83 0.07 46.60
C SER A 112 -26.46 0.79 45.39
N LYS A 113 -25.63 1.30 44.47
CA LYS A 113 -26.05 2.06 43.27
C LYS A 113 -25.91 1.20 42.03
N ASN A 114 -26.90 1.25 41.14
CA ASN A 114 -26.81 0.64 39.82
C ASN A 114 -26.22 1.65 38.82
N VAL A 115 -24.97 1.46 38.43
CA VAL A 115 -24.28 2.30 37.44
C VAL A 115 -23.80 1.40 36.29
N PRO A 116 -24.61 1.18 35.24
CA PRO A 116 -24.19 0.52 34.02
C PRO A 116 -22.97 1.21 33.40
N ILE A 117 -21.84 0.50 33.31
CA ILE A 117 -20.63 0.97 32.63
C ILE A 117 -20.34 0.05 31.45
N GLN A 118 -20.11 0.66 30.29
CA GLN A 118 -19.74 -0.02 29.07
C GLN A 118 -18.24 0.16 28.81
N LEU A 119 -17.55 -0.97 28.60
CA LEU A 119 -16.16 -1.01 28.14
C LEU A 119 -16.10 -1.54 26.71
N THR A 120 -15.03 -1.18 26.00
CA THR A 120 -14.70 -1.80 24.71
C THR A 120 -14.00 -3.15 24.89
N GLN A 121 -13.77 -3.86 23.78
CA GLN A 121 -12.93 -5.08 23.76
C GLN A 121 -11.47 -4.82 24.16
N LEU A 122 -11.02 -3.55 24.16
CA LEU A 122 -9.68 -3.13 24.59
C LEU A 122 -9.63 -2.68 26.07
N SER A 123 -10.70 -2.90 26.84
CA SER A 123 -10.85 -2.47 28.23
C SER A 123 -10.74 -0.95 28.42
N THR A 124 -11.15 -0.18 27.41
CA THR A 124 -11.27 1.29 27.48
C THR A 124 -12.72 1.69 27.76
N LEU A 125 -12.91 2.84 28.40
CA LEU A 125 -14.26 3.34 28.67
C LEU A 125 -14.97 3.76 27.38
N ALA A 126 -16.19 3.27 27.22
CA ALA A 126 -17.09 3.62 26.13
C ALA A 126 -18.21 4.55 26.64
N GLY A 127 -18.84 4.20 27.76
CA GLY A 127 -19.84 5.07 28.35
C GLY A 127 -20.48 4.54 29.61
N ILE A 128 -21.38 5.35 30.16
CA ILE A 128 -22.06 5.12 31.44
C ILE A 128 -23.51 5.49 31.25
N ASN A 129 -24.40 4.56 31.64
CA ASN A 129 -25.82 4.63 31.31
C ASN A 129 -26.10 4.79 29.80
N SER A 130 -25.14 4.41 28.94
CA SER A 130 -25.23 4.52 27.49
C SER A 130 -25.14 3.15 26.83
N ASN A 131 -25.57 3.08 25.58
CA ASN A 131 -25.41 1.91 24.72
C ASN A 131 -24.82 2.37 23.40
N ILE A 132 -23.50 2.50 23.36
CA ILE A 132 -22.77 2.91 22.17
C ILE A 132 -22.15 1.71 21.45
N ASN A 133 -21.90 1.85 20.16
CA ASN A 133 -21.15 0.85 19.42
C ASN A 133 -19.69 0.85 19.91
N THR A 134 -19.23 -0.30 20.41
CA THR A 134 -17.87 -0.51 20.93
C THR A 134 -16.98 -1.32 20.01
N ASP A 135 -17.43 -1.59 18.79
CA ASP A 135 -16.66 -2.35 17.81
C ASP A 135 -15.45 -1.53 17.34
N ILE A 136 -14.28 -2.12 17.51
CA ILE A 136 -13.01 -1.54 17.05
C ILE A 136 -12.54 -2.40 15.87
N THR A 137 -12.66 -1.85 14.67
CA THR A 137 -12.21 -2.52 13.45
C THR A 137 -10.70 -2.36 13.32
N ILE A 138 -9.97 -3.48 13.32
CA ILE A 138 -8.54 -3.50 13.02
C ILE A 138 -8.40 -3.80 11.52
N PRO A 139 -7.86 -2.88 10.70
CA PRO A 139 -7.71 -3.11 9.27
C PRO A 139 -6.65 -4.19 9.00
N GLU A 140 -6.81 -4.92 7.89
CA GLU A 140 -5.76 -5.79 7.37
C GLU A 140 -4.51 -4.97 7.03
N MET A 141 -3.39 -5.24 7.68
CA MET A 141 -2.12 -4.51 7.48
C MET A 141 -1.15 -5.21 6.53
N ASN A 142 -1.59 -6.25 5.81
CA ASN A 142 -0.74 -6.95 4.85
C ASN A 142 -0.57 -6.15 3.58
N ASN A 143 0.68 -6.01 3.13
CA ASN A 143 0.97 -5.43 1.82
C ASN A 143 0.35 -6.30 0.72
N LYS A 144 -0.33 -5.66 -0.23
CA LYS A 144 -0.92 -6.32 -1.41
C LYS A 144 -0.09 -5.92 -2.62
N VAL A 145 0.94 -6.70 -2.90
CA VAL A 145 1.90 -6.46 -3.98
C VAL A 145 1.79 -7.62 -4.96
N PRO A 146 0.97 -7.51 -6.03
CA PRO A 146 0.88 -8.56 -7.03
C PRO A 146 2.24 -8.79 -7.71
N ASP A 147 2.52 -10.06 -8.02
CA ASP A 147 3.64 -10.45 -8.87
C ASP A 147 3.60 -9.70 -10.20
N LYS A 148 4.76 -9.46 -10.79
CA LYS A 148 4.83 -8.79 -12.09
C LYS A 148 4.12 -9.67 -13.14
N PRO A 149 3.05 -9.20 -13.79
CA PRO A 149 2.42 -9.94 -14.86
C PRO A 149 3.44 -10.21 -15.96
N HIS A 150 3.46 -11.47 -16.39
CA HIS A 150 4.18 -11.89 -17.58
C HIS A 150 3.24 -11.76 -18.78
N PHE A 151 3.69 -11.06 -19.81
CA PHE A 151 2.94 -10.87 -21.05
C PHE A 151 3.85 -11.14 -22.23
N ALA A 152 3.31 -11.83 -23.23
CA ALA A 152 3.97 -12.11 -24.49
C ALA A 152 2.96 -12.07 -25.64
N PHE A 153 3.39 -11.53 -26.78
CA PHE A 153 2.60 -11.58 -28.00
C PHE A 153 2.65 -13.00 -28.60
N THR A 154 1.55 -13.72 -28.53
CA THR A 154 1.46 -15.12 -28.98
C THR A 154 0.85 -15.28 -30.37
N ASP A 155 -0.07 -14.39 -30.75
CA ASP A 155 -0.73 -14.38 -32.07
C ASP A 155 -0.20 -13.22 -32.92
N ILE A 156 0.92 -13.45 -33.60
CA ILE A 156 1.61 -12.43 -34.40
C ILE A 156 1.20 -12.42 -35.88
N SER A 157 0.47 -13.43 -36.35
CA SER A 157 0.13 -13.59 -37.76
C SER A 157 -1.07 -14.51 -37.97
N VAL A 158 -2.00 -14.08 -38.81
CA VAL A 158 -3.14 -14.90 -39.28
C VAL A 158 -2.68 -16.05 -40.19
N HIS A 159 -1.60 -15.83 -40.93
CA HIS A 159 -1.06 -16.79 -41.87
C HIS A 159 0.16 -17.50 -41.29
N PRO A 160 0.47 -18.72 -41.76
CA PRO A 160 1.72 -19.39 -41.41
C PRO A 160 2.93 -18.47 -41.64
N ILE A 161 3.83 -18.48 -40.67
CA ILE A 161 5.09 -17.70 -40.72
C ILE A 161 6.04 -18.30 -41.76
N VAL A 162 5.85 -19.57 -42.09
CA VAL A 162 6.60 -20.29 -43.12
C VAL A 162 5.86 -20.22 -44.44
N ASP A 163 6.63 -20.05 -45.52
CA ASP A 163 6.20 -20.27 -46.88
C ASP A 163 6.95 -21.46 -47.51
N ILE A 164 6.30 -22.17 -48.43
CA ILE A 164 6.89 -23.29 -49.16
C ILE A 164 7.21 -22.79 -50.56
N THR A 165 8.50 -22.64 -50.87
CA THR A 165 8.97 -22.23 -52.18
C THR A 165 9.46 -23.43 -52.98
N GLU A 166 9.10 -23.50 -54.26
CA GLU A 166 9.63 -24.50 -55.18
C GLU A 166 10.95 -24.00 -55.79
N GLU A 167 12.05 -24.63 -55.43
CA GLU A 167 13.36 -24.39 -56.05
C GLU A 167 13.66 -25.46 -57.10
N VAL A 168 14.12 -25.03 -58.28
CA VAL A 168 14.59 -25.95 -59.32
C VAL A 168 16.08 -26.21 -59.11
N SER A 169 16.38 -27.34 -58.48
CA SER A 169 17.74 -27.88 -58.40
C SER A 169 18.03 -28.77 -59.62
N TYR A 170 19.29 -29.08 -59.89
CA TYR A 170 19.65 -29.98 -60.99
C TYR A 170 20.43 -31.17 -60.46
N GLU A 171 20.00 -32.37 -60.82
CA GLU A 171 20.66 -33.62 -60.44
C GLU A 171 21.13 -34.36 -61.70
N TYR A 172 22.32 -34.97 -61.64
CA TYR A 172 22.84 -35.78 -62.74
C TYR A 172 22.34 -37.21 -62.62
N LYS A 173 21.60 -37.69 -63.63
CA LYS A 173 21.14 -39.09 -63.71
C LYS A 173 21.85 -39.79 -64.86
N LYS A 174 22.34 -41.00 -64.61
CA LYS A 174 23.01 -41.82 -65.63
C LYS A 174 21.96 -42.54 -66.47
N ILE A 175 21.93 -42.26 -67.77
CA ILE A 175 21.03 -42.89 -68.75
C ILE A 175 21.92 -43.37 -69.92
N ASP A 176 21.88 -44.66 -70.24
CA ASP A 176 22.60 -45.28 -71.36
C ASP A 176 24.08 -44.84 -71.50
N SER A 177 24.83 -45.02 -70.41
CA SER A 177 26.26 -44.66 -70.28
C SER A 177 26.59 -43.16 -70.31
N SER A 178 25.60 -42.27 -70.42
CA SER A 178 25.78 -40.80 -70.39
C SER A 178 25.21 -40.18 -69.11
N LEU A 179 25.83 -39.11 -68.61
CA LEU A 179 25.30 -38.32 -67.48
C LEU A 179 24.41 -37.20 -68.01
N VAL A 180 23.12 -37.27 -67.72
CA VAL A 180 22.13 -36.27 -68.14
C VAL A 180 21.76 -35.39 -66.95
N ARG A 181 21.82 -34.07 -67.13
CA ARG A 181 21.40 -33.08 -66.13
C ARG A 181 19.87 -32.96 -66.17
N VAL A 182 19.20 -33.38 -65.09
CA VAL A 182 17.74 -33.36 -64.99
C VAL A 182 17.32 -32.31 -63.95
N PRO A 183 16.39 -31.38 -64.26
CA PRO A 183 15.84 -30.48 -63.27
C PRO A 183 14.95 -31.25 -62.28
N VAL A 184 15.19 -31.05 -60.99
CA VAL A 184 14.44 -31.64 -59.88
C VAL A 184 13.89 -30.50 -59.03
N ARG A 185 12.56 -30.43 -58.94
CA ARG A 185 11.86 -29.50 -58.05
C ARG A 185 12.04 -29.97 -56.61
N LYS A 186 12.54 -29.09 -55.76
CA LYS A 186 12.64 -29.31 -54.32
C LYS A 186 11.84 -28.23 -53.62
N GLU A 187 10.99 -28.63 -52.70
CA GLU A 187 10.30 -27.70 -51.81
C GLU A 187 11.28 -27.26 -50.72
N SER A 188 11.41 -25.95 -50.54
CA SER A 188 12.18 -25.34 -49.47
C SER A 188 11.25 -24.55 -48.56
N THR A 189 11.47 -24.66 -47.25
CA THR A 189 10.73 -23.96 -46.21
C THR A 189 11.43 -22.63 -45.92
N VAL A 190 10.82 -21.52 -46.29
CA VAL A 190 11.35 -20.16 -46.07
C VAL A 190 10.57 -19.48 -44.96
N ILE A 191 11.27 -18.93 -43.96
CA ILE A 191 10.66 -18.17 -42.87
C ILE A 191 10.48 -16.72 -43.35
N LYS A 192 9.26 -16.18 -43.22
CA LYS A 192 8.96 -14.78 -43.54
C LYS A 192 9.79 -13.83 -42.67
N SER A 193 10.25 -12.76 -43.29
CA SER A 193 10.93 -11.66 -42.58
C SER A 193 9.95 -10.92 -41.65
N PHE A 194 10.48 -10.25 -40.62
CA PHE A 194 9.67 -9.39 -39.74
C PHE A 194 8.92 -8.30 -40.51
N GLN A 195 9.53 -7.76 -41.56
CA GLN A 195 8.92 -6.77 -42.44
C GLN A 195 7.69 -7.34 -43.17
N GLU A 196 7.80 -8.55 -43.73
CA GLU A 196 6.69 -9.22 -44.41
C GLU A 196 5.55 -9.59 -43.43
N LEU A 197 5.90 -10.03 -42.22
CA LEU A 197 4.92 -10.30 -41.16
C LEU A 197 4.19 -9.03 -40.73
N ALA A 198 4.93 -7.94 -40.51
CA ALA A 198 4.35 -6.63 -40.20
C ALA A 198 3.44 -6.14 -41.33
N TRP A 199 3.88 -6.24 -42.58
CA TRP A 199 3.05 -5.88 -43.74
C TRP A 199 1.76 -6.70 -43.80
N SER A 200 1.85 -8.03 -43.58
CA SER A 200 0.68 -8.91 -43.52
C SER A 200 -0.29 -8.52 -42.40
N ALA A 201 0.23 -8.19 -41.21
CA ALA A 201 -0.58 -7.75 -40.08
C ALA A 201 -1.27 -6.40 -40.36
N ALA A 202 -0.58 -5.43 -40.96
CA ALA A 202 -1.15 -4.14 -41.34
C ALA A 202 -2.27 -4.28 -42.40
N LYS A 203 -2.06 -5.17 -43.38
CA LYS A 203 -3.09 -5.51 -44.37
C LYS A 203 -4.29 -6.17 -43.70
N PHE A 204 -4.07 -7.04 -42.72
CA PHE A 204 -5.15 -7.67 -41.98
C PHE A 204 -5.96 -6.65 -41.17
N ILE A 205 -5.32 -5.70 -40.49
CA ILE A 205 -6.00 -4.58 -39.81
C ILE A 205 -6.89 -3.81 -40.79
N SER A 206 -6.37 -3.50 -41.98
CA SER A 206 -7.15 -2.80 -43.02
C SER A 206 -8.37 -3.61 -43.46
N THR A 207 -8.20 -4.92 -43.61
CA THR A 207 -9.29 -5.85 -43.95
C THR A 207 -10.35 -5.91 -42.85
N LEU A 208 -9.95 -5.93 -41.57
CA LEU A 208 -10.87 -5.89 -40.44
C LEU A 208 -11.70 -4.60 -40.42
N ARG A 209 -11.07 -3.45 -40.70
CA ARG A 209 -11.74 -2.14 -40.78
C ARG A 209 -12.76 -2.10 -41.92
N GLU A 210 -12.40 -2.61 -43.09
CA GLU A 210 -13.30 -2.71 -44.24
C GLU A 210 -14.51 -3.60 -43.93
N ASN A 211 -14.26 -4.79 -43.37
CA ASN A 211 -15.32 -5.73 -42.99
C ASN A 211 -16.26 -5.13 -41.94
N ARG A 212 -15.72 -4.42 -40.93
CA ARG A 212 -16.52 -3.70 -39.95
C ARG A 212 -17.39 -2.63 -40.61
N PHE A 213 -16.83 -1.84 -41.53
CA PHE A 213 -17.57 -0.82 -42.25
C PHE A 213 -18.71 -1.43 -43.08
N ARG A 214 -18.43 -2.46 -43.88
CA ARG A 214 -19.43 -3.17 -44.69
C ARG A 214 -20.57 -3.72 -43.84
N LEU A 215 -20.24 -4.33 -42.70
CA LEU A 215 -21.21 -4.88 -41.76
C LEU A 215 -22.13 -3.79 -41.17
N LEU A 216 -21.57 -2.64 -40.79
CA LEU A 216 -22.33 -1.50 -40.26
C LEU A 216 -23.17 -0.79 -41.34
N ALA A 217 -22.65 -0.69 -42.56
CA ALA A 217 -23.33 -0.10 -43.70
C ALA A 217 -24.45 -0.99 -44.28
N GLY A 218 -24.60 -2.22 -43.79
CA GLY A 218 -25.58 -3.18 -44.31
C GLY A 218 -25.22 -3.74 -45.69
N ILE A 219 -23.97 -3.59 -46.13
CA ILE A 219 -23.46 -4.14 -47.40
C ILE A 219 -23.11 -5.60 -47.16
N LEU A 220 -24.13 -6.46 -47.19
CA LEU A 220 -24.00 -7.88 -46.94
C LEU A 220 -23.86 -8.65 -48.26
N GLU A 221 -22.97 -9.64 -48.29
CA GLU A 221 -22.85 -10.59 -49.42
C GLU A 221 -24.03 -11.56 -49.46
N THR A 222 -24.76 -11.69 -48.34
CA THR A 222 -25.92 -12.55 -48.18
C THR A 222 -27.18 -11.73 -47.91
N GLU A 223 -28.30 -12.12 -48.49
CA GLU A 223 -29.62 -11.49 -48.27
C GLU A 223 -30.10 -11.54 -46.80
N LYS A 224 -29.52 -12.42 -45.98
CA LYS A 224 -29.85 -12.55 -44.56
C LYS A 224 -29.07 -11.53 -43.74
N VAL A 225 -29.80 -10.60 -43.13
CA VAL A 225 -29.25 -9.70 -42.10
C VAL A 225 -28.83 -10.56 -40.90
N PRO A 226 -27.56 -10.47 -40.43
CA PRO A 226 -27.15 -11.16 -39.23
C PRO A 226 -27.98 -10.71 -38.03
N GLU A 227 -28.62 -11.64 -37.31
CA GLU A 227 -29.40 -11.32 -36.10
C GLU A 227 -28.56 -10.66 -34.99
N LYS A 228 -27.22 -10.76 -35.07
CA LYS A 228 -26.28 -10.33 -34.03
C LYS A 228 -25.14 -9.43 -34.53
N ILE A 229 -25.46 -8.43 -35.34
CA ILE A 229 -24.45 -7.46 -35.86
C ILE A 229 -23.60 -6.86 -34.73
N GLY A 230 -24.23 -6.48 -33.61
CA GLY A 230 -23.52 -5.87 -32.47
C GLY A 230 -22.45 -6.76 -31.83
N GLU A 231 -22.71 -8.06 -31.68
CA GLU A 231 -21.71 -9.01 -31.14
C GLU A 231 -20.53 -9.17 -32.12
N ARG A 232 -20.81 -9.33 -33.41
CA ARG A 232 -19.78 -9.46 -34.44
C ARG A 232 -18.88 -8.22 -34.54
N VAL A 233 -19.46 -7.03 -34.45
CA VAL A 233 -18.67 -5.78 -34.44
C VAL A 233 -17.75 -5.73 -33.21
N LYS A 234 -18.19 -6.21 -32.05
CA LYS A 234 -17.34 -6.29 -30.85
C LYS A 234 -16.16 -7.24 -31.06
N GLU A 235 -16.38 -8.41 -31.66
CA GLU A 235 -15.31 -9.37 -31.98
C GLU A 235 -14.29 -8.78 -32.97
N LEU A 236 -14.76 -8.13 -34.04
CA LEU A 236 -13.88 -7.46 -35.01
C LEU A 236 -13.06 -6.34 -34.36
N ASN A 237 -13.65 -5.55 -33.46
CA ASN A 237 -12.93 -4.53 -32.71
C ASN A 237 -11.87 -5.13 -31.78
N ALA A 238 -12.17 -6.26 -31.12
CA ALA A 238 -11.22 -6.95 -30.26
C ALA A 238 -10.03 -7.51 -31.08
N LEU A 239 -10.30 -8.11 -32.24
CA LEU A 239 -9.25 -8.57 -33.15
C LEU A 239 -8.41 -7.42 -33.69
N GLU A 240 -9.04 -6.32 -34.14
CA GLU A 240 -8.31 -5.14 -34.60
C GLU A 240 -7.40 -4.61 -33.49
N LYS A 241 -7.90 -4.52 -32.26
CA LYS A 241 -7.11 -4.09 -31.10
C LYS A 241 -5.90 -5.00 -30.88
N ASN A 242 -6.07 -6.33 -30.86
CA ASN A 242 -4.98 -7.28 -30.66
C ASN A 242 -3.88 -7.11 -31.72
N TYR A 243 -4.25 -6.97 -33.00
CA TYR A 243 -3.29 -6.78 -34.08
C TYR A 243 -2.66 -5.38 -34.07
N LEU A 244 -3.39 -4.35 -33.63
CA LEU A 244 -2.83 -3.01 -33.42
C LEU A 244 -1.78 -3.01 -32.31
N GLU A 245 -2.00 -3.75 -31.22
CA GLU A 245 -1.03 -3.90 -30.12
C GLU A 245 0.31 -4.48 -30.60
N LEU A 246 0.33 -5.24 -31.70
CA LEU A 246 1.60 -5.69 -32.32
C LEU A 246 2.45 -4.52 -32.84
N PHE A 247 1.82 -3.40 -33.19
CA PHE A 247 2.48 -2.19 -33.66
C PHE A 247 2.65 -1.15 -32.56
N ILE A 248 1.60 -0.84 -31.80
CA ILE A 248 1.67 0.22 -30.78
C ILE A 248 2.32 -0.27 -29.48
N GLY A 249 2.35 -1.58 -29.25
CA GLY A 249 2.73 -2.20 -27.99
C GLY A 249 1.55 -2.44 -27.05
N HIS A 250 1.83 -3.07 -25.91
CA HIS A 250 0.82 -3.41 -24.90
C HIS A 250 1.17 -2.76 -23.57
N THR A 251 0.17 -2.35 -22.78
CA THR A 251 0.38 -1.75 -21.46
C THR A 251 -0.47 -2.45 -20.41
N ILE A 252 0.16 -2.88 -19.31
CA ILE A 252 -0.50 -3.45 -18.14
C ILE A 252 -0.34 -2.51 -16.95
N TYR A 253 -1.41 -2.38 -16.17
CA TYR A 253 -1.44 -1.59 -14.95
C TYR A 253 -1.76 -2.49 -13.76
N ASP A 254 -0.95 -2.41 -12.71
CA ASP A 254 -1.22 -3.04 -11.43
C ASP A 254 -1.25 -2.00 -10.31
N THR A 255 -2.08 -2.25 -9.30
CA THR A 255 -2.08 -1.44 -8.07
C THR A 255 -1.38 -2.21 -6.95
N LEU A 256 -0.33 -1.61 -6.42
CA LEU A 256 0.46 -2.12 -5.30
C LEU A 256 0.05 -1.34 -4.05
N VAL A 257 -0.32 -2.05 -2.98
CA VAL A 257 -0.76 -1.45 -1.71
C VAL A 257 0.26 -1.75 -0.63
N TYR A 258 0.83 -0.69 -0.04
CA TYR A 258 1.79 -0.76 1.05
C TYR A 258 1.18 -0.16 2.32
N ASN A 259 1.35 -0.83 3.45
CA ASN A 259 0.81 -0.41 4.73
C ASN A 259 1.97 -0.15 5.71
N TYR A 260 1.94 1.03 6.33
CA TYR A 260 2.88 1.44 7.36
C TYR A 260 2.11 1.88 8.60
N VAL A 261 2.72 1.69 9.77
CA VAL A 261 2.15 2.15 11.04
C VAL A 261 3.13 3.12 11.68
N TYR A 262 2.60 4.28 12.08
CA TYR A 262 3.34 5.29 12.82
C TYR A 262 2.69 5.49 14.19
N GLU A 263 3.46 5.35 15.26
CA GLU A 263 3.00 5.60 16.64
C GLU A 263 3.68 6.87 17.18
N PRO A 264 2.93 7.93 17.52
CA PRO A 264 3.50 9.13 18.10
C PRO A 264 3.96 8.87 19.54
N GLU A 265 5.17 9.31 19.85
CA GLU A 265 5.73 9.27 21.20
C GLU A 265 5.20 10.42 22.06
N LYS A 266 5.08 10.19 23.38
CA LYS A 266 4.57 11.17 24.36
C LYS A 266 5.52 12.36 24.57
N GLN A 267 6.84 12.15 24.48
CA GLN A 267 7.86 13.11 24.92
C GLN A 267 8.51 13.91 23.78
N ASN A 268 8.15 13.64 22.51
CA ASN A 268 8.85 14.19 21.34
C ASN A 268 7.91 14.85 20.32
N PHE A 269 6.96 15.66 20.80
CA PHE A 269 5.93 16.28 19.95
C PHE A 269 6.48 17.36 18.99
N GLU A 270 7.62 17.99 19.30
CA GLU A 270 8.24 19.01 18.44
C GLU A 270 8.93 18.43 17.20
N ASN A 271 9.43 17.20 17.30
CA ASN A 271 10.15 16.49 16.23
C ASN A 271 9.47 15.18 15.83
N ALA A 272 8.14 15.14 15.90
CA ALA A 272 7.33 13.97 15.55
C ALA A 272 7.32 13.74 14.02
N SER A 273 8.43 13.21 13.51
CA SER A 273 8.65 12.93 12.09
C SER A 273 9.37 11.60 11.92
N GLN A 274 8.91 10.80 10.97
CA GLN A 274 9.52 9.51 10.65
C GLN A 274 9.48 9.23 9.15
N ILE A 275 10.56 8.67 8.61
CA ILE A 275 10.58 8.15 7.24
C ILE A 275 9.88 6.78 7.24
N LEU A 276 8.86 6.63 6.40
CA LEU A 276 8.10 5.39 6.25
C LEU A 276 8.75 4.47 5.22
N CYS A 277 9.11 5.03 4.07
CA CYS A 277 9.70 4.32 2.95
C CYS A 277 10.38 5.28 1.96
N TYR A 278 11.03 4.72 0.95
CA TYR A 278 11.60 5.47 -0.17
C TYR A 278 10.86 5.10 -1.46
N PHE A 279 10.66 6.06 -2.35
CA PHE A 279 9.99 5.87 -3.63
C PHE A 279 10.91 6.20 -4.80
N THR A 280 10.85 5.40 -5.86
CA THR A 280 11.49 5.68 -7.15
C THR A 280 10.55 5.34 -8.29
N GLU A 281 10.63 6.08 -9.39
CA GLU A 281 9.82 5.81 -10.58
C GLU A 281 10.18 4.49 -11.29
N ASN A 282 11.38 3.95 -11.06
CA ASN A 282 11.86 2.74 -11.74
C ASN A 282 11.70 1.45 -10.93
N GLU A 283 11.67 1.53 -9.59
CA GLU A 283 11.59 0.36 -8.71
C GLU A 283 10.41 0.40 -7.73
N GLY A 284 9.68 1.53 -7.67
CA GLY A 284 8.55 1.70 -6.77
C GLY A 284 9.00 1.96 -5.34
N ILE A 285 8.33 1.33 -4.38
CA ILE A 285 8.58 1.53 -2.94
C ILE A 285 9.67 0.58 -2.42
N LYS A 286 10.66 1.16 -1.73
CA LYS A 286 11.69 0.46 -0.96
C LYS A 286 11.51 0.70 0.53
N PRO A 287 11.73 -0.32 1.39
CA PRO A 287 11.56 -0.19 2.83
C PRO A 287 12.57 0.79 3.44
N SER A 288 12.18 1.48 4.51
CA SER A 288 13.06 2.44 5.21
C SER A 288 14.15 1.79 6.08
N ARG A 289 14.11 0.46 6.29
CA ARG A 289 15.01 -0.24 7.21
C ARG A 289 15.23 -1.68 6.73
N GLY A 290 16.48 -2.05 6.44
CA GLY A 290 16.87 -3.45 6.22
C GLY A 290 17.66 -3.79 4.95
N ASP A 291 18.66 -3.01 4.57
CA ASP A 291 19.75 -3.57 3.76
C ASP A 291 21.06 -2.87 4.15
N ASP A 292 22.05 -3.64 4.58
CA ASP A 292 23.39 -3.23 5.04
C ASP A 292 24.28 -2.72 3.89
N ASN A 293 23.68 -2.04 2.91
CA ASN A 293 24.36 -1.56 1.73
C ASN A 293 24.32 -0.02 1.69
N PRO A 294 25.32 0.67 2.26
CA PRO A 294 25.36 2.13 2.33
C PRO A 294 25.47 2.83 0.96
N ASN A 295 25.52 2.08 -0.14
CA ASN A 295 25.60 2.56 -1.51
C ASN A 295 24.29 2.50 -2.30
N LEU A 296 23.15 2.14 -1.70
CA LEU A 296 21.88 2.33 -2.39
C LEU A 296 21.58 3.83 -2.49
N LEU A 297 21.39 4.31 -3.72
CA LEU A 297 20.72 5.58 -3.97
C LEU A 297 19.31 5.44 -3.38
N TYR A 298 19.15 5.88 -2.14
CA TYR A 298 17.85 5.92 -1.49
C TYR A 298 16.96 6.78 -2.37
N GLY A 299 15.82 6.23 -2.78
CA GLY A 299 14.84 6.98 -3.55
C GLY A 299 14.38 8.22 -2.79
N THR A 300 13.35 8.89 -3.30
CA THR A 300 12.76 10.02 -2.60
C THR A 300 12.05 9.54 -1.32
N PRO A 301 12.38 10.06 -0.12
CA PRO A 301 11.75 9.61 1.11
C PRO A 301 10.29 10.04 1.16
N ILE A 302 9.43 9.10 1.57
CA ILE A 302 8.06 9.38 2.02
C ILE A 302 8.09 9.39 3.54
N SER A 303 7.78 10.55 4.12
CA SER A 303 7.76 10.74 5.57
C SER A 303 6.38 11.15 6.06
N ILE A 304 6.10 10.79 7.32
CA ILE A 304 4.99 11.34 8.09
C ILE A 304 5.55 12.36 9.07
N LYS A 305 4.90 13.51 9.17
CA LYS A 305 5.20 14.56 10.16
C LYS A 305 3.91 14.98 10.85
N LEU A 306 3.91 14.98 12.18
CA LEU A 306 2.83 15.55 12.97
C LEU A 306 3.33 16.85 13.61
N THR A 307 2.52 17.89 13.50
CA THR A 307 2.75 19.16 14.20
C THR A 307 1.55 19.46 15.10
N PRO A 308 1.76 19.75 16.40
CA PRO A 308 0.66 20.16 17.27
C PRO A 308 -0.11 21.35 16.69
N ALA A 309 -1.43 21.25 16.66
CA ALA A 309 -2.34 22.30 16.21
C ALA A 309 -3.12 22.89 17.40
N ILE A 310 -3.63 22.03 18.29
CA ILE A 310 -4.31 22.42 19.52
C ILE A 310 -3.83 21.51 20.64
N LEU A 311 -3.23 22.09 21.68
CA LEU A 311 -2.86 21.38 22.90
C LEU A 311 -3.87 21.74 24.01
N PRO A 312 -4.48 20.75 24.68
CA PRO A 312 -5.33 21.02 25.83
C PRO A 312 -4.50 21.52 26.99
N ASP A 313 -5.05 22.47 27.75
CA ASP A 313 -4.37 23.05 28.90
C ASP A 313 -3.98 21.95 29.91
N VAL A 314 -2.76 22.00 30.43
CA VAL A 314 -2.25 20.97 31.33
C VAL A 314 -2.82 21.23 32.71
N GLN A 315 -3.90 20.54 33.07
CA GLN A 315 -4.23 20.40 34.48
C GLN A 315 -3.09 19.64 35.15
N LYS A 316 -2.46 20.24 36.18
CA LYS A 316 -1.29 19.66 36.84
C LYS A 316 -1.67 18.30 37.43
N ARG A 317 -1.01 17.24 36.96
CA ARG A 317 -1.18 15.85 37.45
C ARG A 317 -1.08 15.76 38.99
N GLU A 318 -0.21 16.57 39.58
CA GLU A 318 0.02 16.68 41.04
C GLU A 318 -1.21 17.22 41.82
N GLU A 319 -2.10 17.97 41.17
CA GLU A 319 -3.36 18.43 41.77
C GLU A 319 -4.43 17.34 41.68
N MET A 320 -4.39 16.50 40.64
CA MET A 320 -5.30 15.35 40.47
C MET A 320 -4.95 14.18 41.39
N GLU A 321 -3.66 13.93 41.68
CA GLU A 321 -3.22 12.89 42.63
C GLU A 321 -3.64 13.17 44.09
N LYS A 322 -3.99 14.42 44.41
CA LYS A 322 -4.53 14.82 45.72
C LYS A 322 -6.05 14.65 45.83
N ILE A 323 -6.74 14.41 44.73
CA ILE A 323 -8.18 14.11 44.71
C ILE A 323 -8.29 12.63 45.06
N GLU A 324 -8.84 12.30 46.23
CA GLU A 324 -9.19 10.91 46.54
C GLU A 324 -10.06 10.34 45.40
N PRO A 325 -9.77 9.12 44.89
CA PRO A 325 -10.17 8.69 43.55
C PRO A 325 -11.62 8.23 43.52
N LEU A 326 -12.54 9.15 43.75
CA LEU A 326 -13.97 8.84 43.74
C LEU A 326 -14.53 8.87 42.31
N GLY A 327 -13.88 9.50 41.34
CA GLY A 327 -14.40 9.70 39.98
C GLY A 327 -13.64 8.94 38.87
N ILE A 328 -13.83 9.43 37.64
CA ILE A 328 -13.28 8.82 36.42
C ILE A 328 -12.22 9.74 35.81
N ILE A 329 -11.05 9.19 35.52
CA ILE A 329 -9.99 9.87 34.78
C ILE A 329 -10.17 9.61 33.29
N TYR A 330 -10.22 10.68 32.52
CA TYR A 330 -10.31 10.63 31.07
C TYR A 330 -9.27 11.58 30.45
N ARG A 331 -9.19 11.59 29.12
CA ARG A 331 -8.13 12.29 28.40
C ARG A 331 -8.72 13.22 27.37
N ILE A 332 -8.41 14.51 27.46
CA ILE A 332 -8.74 15.46 26.39
C ILE A 332 -7.64 15.29 25.33
N PRO A 333 -7.94 14.81 24.11
CA PRO A 333 -6.90 14.61 23.09
C PRO A 333 -6.40 15.95 22.55
N ALA A 334 -5.10 16.01 22.24
CA ALA A 334 -4.58 17.10 21.42
C ALA A 334 -5.00 16.92 19.96
N GLN A 335 -5.03 18.02 19.20
CA GLN A 335 -5.17 17.98 17.75
C GLN A 335 -3.81 18.23 17.11
N ALA A 336 -3.43 17.42 16.14
CA ALA A 336 -2.21 17.58 15.36
C ALA A 336 -2.55 17.66 13.87
N ASN A 337 -1.80 18.48 13.13
CA ASN A 337 -1.78 18.42 11.68
C ASN A 337 -0.79 17.34 11.25
N ALA A 338 -1.29 16.24 10.70
CA ALA A 338 -0.48 15.22 10.08
C ALA A 338 -0.29 15.51 8.60
N LYS A 339 0.97 15.51 8.18
CA LYS A 339 1.39 15.65 6.79
C LYS A 339 2.16 14.43 6.36
N ILE A 340 1.78 13.87 5.21
CA ILE A 340 2.61 12.89 4.51
C ILE A 340 3.28 13.61 3.35
N GLN A 341 4.60 13.50 3.27
CA GLN A 341 5.41 14.29 2.35
C GLN A 341 6.31 13.41 1.49
N LEU A 342 6.52 13.83 0.25
CA LEU A 342 7.49 13.27 -0.70
C LEU A 342 8.37 14.42 -1.18
N ASN A 343 9.68 14.37 -0.90
CA ASN A 343 10.61 15.46 -1.22
C ASN A 343 10.20 16.85 -0.68
N GLY A 344 9.46 16.90 0.44
CA GLY A 344 8.90 18.13 1.00
C GLY A 344 7.57 18.58 0.38
N GLU A 345 7.16 18.02 -0.76
CA GLU A 345 5.80 18.21 -1.28
C GLU A 345 4.80 17.45 -0.42
N THR A 346 3.67 18.08 -0.11
CA THR A 346 2.66 17.48 0.77
C THR A 346 1.69 16.66 -0.06
N LEU A 347 1.71 15.34 0.15
CA LEU A 347 0.81 14.38 -0.50
C LEU A 347 -0.56 14.35 0.18
N LEU A 348 -0.56 14.46 1.50
CA LEU A 348 -1.76 14.48 2.33
C LEU A 348 -1.54 15.41 3.52
N SER A 349 -2.57 16.20 3.89
CA SER A 349 -2.60 16.99 5.12
C SER A 349 -3.96 16.83 5.78
N LYS A 350 -3.99 16.39 7.04
CA LYS A 350 -5.22 16.12 7.79
C LYS A 350 -5.04 16.49 9.26
N ILE A 351 -6.07 17.09 9.86
CA ILE A 351 -6.11 17.30 11.31
C ILE A 351 -6.63 16.01 11.96
N ILE A 352 -5.87 15.50 12.93
CA ILE A 352 -6.15 14.25 13.62
C ILE A 352 -5.96 14.41 15.13
N PRO A 353 -6.78 13.74 15.96
CA PRO A 353 -6.60 13.78 17.41
C PRO A 353 -5.49 12.80 17.85
N VAL A 354 -4.56 13.26 18.67
CA VAL A 354 -3.48 12.44 19.25
C VAL A 354 -3.70 12.31 20.75
N ALA A 355 -4.14 11.14 21.21
CA ALA A 355 -4.35 10.87 22.63
C ALA A 355 -3.05 11.06 23.43
N GLN A 356 -1.92 10.55 22.96
CA GLN A 356 -0.65 10.62 23.69
C GLN A 356 -0.17 12.06 24.01
N TRP A 357 -0.61 13.06 23.24
CA TRP A 357 -0.27 14.47 23.45
C TRP A 357 -1.37 15.24 24.19
N GLY A 358 -2.43 14.55 24.59
CA GLY A 358 -3.53 15.10 25.36
C GLY A 358 -3.21 15.32 26.84
N SER A 359 -4.09 16.06 27.51
CA SER A 359 -4.04 16.32 28.94
C SER A 359 -5.09 15.48 29.67
N TYR A 360 -4.81 15.11 30.91
CA TYR A 360 -5.78 14.41 31.74
C TYR A 360 -6.85 15.35 32.26
N ALA A 361 -8.05 14.81 32.45
CA ALA A 361 -9.16 15.49 33.10
C ALA A 361 -9.92 14.52 33.99
N TYR A 362 -10.67 15.08 34.94
CA TYR A 362 -11.40 14.32 35.95
C TYR A 362 -12.90 14.54 35.83
N LEU A 363 -13.65 13.45 35.88
CA LEU A 363 -15.10 13.45 35.98
C LEU A 363 -15.50 13.05 37.41
N PRO A 364 -16.11 13.96 38.20
CA PRO A 364 -16.53 13.66 39.56
C PRO A 364 -17.52 12.50 39.67
N GLN A 365 -17.47 11.77 40.79
CA GLN A 365 -18.30 10.58 41.01
C GLN A 365 -19.79 10.88 41.07
N GLU A 366 -20.16 12.06 41.55
CA GLU A 366 -21.54 12.48 41.76
C GLU A 366 -22.33 12.39 40.45
N LEU A 367 -21.68 12.69 39.32
CA LEU A 367 -22.26 12.62 37.99
C LEU A 367 -22.62 11.19 37.55
N LEU A 368 -21.98 10.16 38.14
CA LEU A 368 -22.31 8.76 37.87
C LEU A 368 -23.65 8.35 38.46
N TYR A 369 -24.07 9.02 39.55
CA TYR A 369 -25.27 8.68 40.30
C TYR A 369 -26.48 9.58 39.96
N GLU A 370 -26.29 10.63 39.16
CA GLU A 370 -27.33 11.61 38.79
C GLU A 370 -28.23 11.16 37.62
N ASN A 371 -28.32 9.86 37.33
CA ASN A 371 -29.03 9.31 36.15
C ASN A 371 -28.58 9.93 34.80
N LYS A 372 -27.35 10.46 34.73
CA LYS A 372 -26.81 11.05 33.51
C LYS A 372 -26.27 9.97 32.58
N THR A 373 -26.42 10.22 31.29
CA THR A 373 -25.76 9.45 30.23
C THR A 373 -24.42 10.11 29.91
N ILE A 374 -23.33 9.35 29.99
CA ILE A 374 -21.97 9.82 29.73
C ILE A 374 -21.37 8.99 28.60
N GLU A 375 -20.85 9.64 27.57
CA GLU A 375 -20.24 8.98 26.42
C GLU A 375 -18.78 9.42 26.26
N PHE A 376 -17.91 8.44 26.06
CA PHE A 376 -16.49 8.64 25.79
C PHE A 376 -16.15 8.23 24.35
N ASP A 377 -15.21 8.93 23.73
CA ASP A 377 -14.63 8.52 22.48
C ASP A 377 -13.72 7.32 22.72
N ILE A 378 -14.13 6.17 22.20
CA ILE A 378 -13.41 4.91 22.32
C ILE A 378 -12.00 4.96 21.73
N ASN A 379 -11.72 5.90 20.82
CA ASN A 379 -10.42 6.05 20.17
C ASN A 379 -9.44 6.90 20.96
N THR A 380 -9.92 7.99 21.56
CA THR A 380 -9.05 9.00 22.19
C THR A 380 -9.15 9.04 23.71
N GLY A 381 -10.23 8.48 24.27
CA GLY A 381 -10.54 8.54 25.69
C GLY A 381 -11.12 9.90 26.10
N GLY A 382 -11.51 10.72 25.13
CA GLY A 382 -12.14 12.03 25.35
C GLY A 382 -13.60 11.91 25.76
N LEU A 383 -14.04 12.80 26.64
CA LEU A 383 -15.46 12.94 26.96
C LEU A 383 -16.17 13.58 25.76
N LEU A 384 -17.18 12.90 25.20
CA LEU A 384 -17.95 13.38 24.04
C LEU A 384 -19.21 14.11 24.48
N LYS A 385 -19.95 13.54 25.44
CA LYS A 385 -21.27 14.02 25.81
C LYS A 385 -21.61 13.69 27.25
N ILE A 386 -22.29 14.62 27.90
CA ILE A 386 -23.03 14.40 29.15
C ILE A 386 -24.46 14.87 28.89
N SER A 387 -25.45 13.99 29.03
CA SER A 387 -26.87 14.34 28.93
C SER A 387 -27.67 13.81 30.11
N GLN A 388 -28.81 14.46 30.37
CA GLN A 388 -29.81 14.03 31.33
C GLN A 388 -30.76 12.99 30.71
#